data_AF-A0A7J3N036-F1
#
_entry.id   AF-A0A7J3N036-F1
#
_cell.length_a   1.000
_cell.length_b   1.000
_cell.length_c   1.000
_cell.angle_alpha   90.00
_cell.angle_beta   90.00
_cell.angle_gamma   90.00
#
_symmetry.space_group_name_H-M   'P 1'
#
loop_
_entity.id
_entity.type
_entity.pdbx_description
1 polymer ?
#
loop_
_entity_poly.entity_id
_entity_poly.type
_entity_poly.pdbx_seq_one_letter_code
_entity_poly.pdbx_strand_id
1 'polypeptide(L)'
;MLCPFCSSTELIYDFDHGYIVCTVCGSIADTIFTEFYEDYPNEIKHEVPGLPNVRKGLEKKRNRVREIRITKMYMDVKIYEKYAKRARKNVYVDFETAIKREKGELYSGRIYRHKADGKITEILDSDPLVKHILDNIINKDPILSSRTPRGKIALALILKHIIEGHEIDLDDICRKTSLSSVHVKRLINLLKERISISTMLISPTNVSKREIMNIQEGLVYGEV
;
A
#
# COMPACT_ATOMS: atom_id res chain seq x y z
N MET A 1 19.61 3.42 -47.26
CA MET A 1 20.53 3.92 -46.22
C MET A 1 21.94 3.73 -46.73
N LEU A 2 22.84 4.69 -46.51
CA LEU A 2 24.26 4.56 -46.86
C LEU A 2 25.07 4.26 -45.59
N CYS A 3 26.12 3.45 -45.73
CA CYS A 3 27.08 3.26 -44.66
C CYS A 3 27.76 4.61 -44.32
N PRO A 4 27.75 5.06 -43.05
CA PRO A 4 28.34 6.36 -42.69
C PRO A 4 29.87 6.38 -42.75
N PHE A 5 30.52 5.22 -42.92
CA PHE A 5 31.98 5.10 -42.90
C PHE A 5 32.61 4.93 -44.29
N CYS A 6 31.98 4.19 -45.20
CA CYS A 6 32.50 3.95 -46.55
C CYS A 6 31.53 4.35 -47.66
N SER A 7 30.36 4.90 -47.31
CA SER A 7 29.30 5.30 -48.23
C SER A 7 28.75 4.17 -49.11
N SER A 8 29.04 2.90 -48.77
CA SER A 8 28.47 1.75 -49.46
C SER A 8 26.96 1.66 -49.24
N THR A 9 26.24 1.21 -50.26
CA THR A 9 24.81 0.89 -50.20
C THR A 9 24.53 -0.54 -49.71
N GLU A 10 25.57 -1.38 -49.62
CA GLU A 10 25.41 -2.77 -49.23
C GLU A 10 25.38 -2.91 -47.71
N LEU A 11 24.17 -3.03 -47.18
CA LEU A 11 23.88 -3.21 -45.76
C LEU A 11 23.03 -4.47 -45.56
N ILE A 12 23.41 -5.31 -44.60
CA ILE A 12 22.68 -6.51 -44.18
C ILE A 12 22.18 -6.32 -42.75
N TYR A 13 20.97 -6.78 -42.46
CA TYR A 13 20.44 -6.81 -41.11
C TYR A 13 20.77 -8.15 -40.44
N ASP A 14 21.41 -8.08 -39.28
CA ASP A 14 21.63 -9.19 -38.37
C ASP A 14 20.41 -9.33 -37.46
N PHE A 15 19.62 -10.38 -37.73
CA PHE A 15 18.38 -10.67 -37.01
C PHE A 15 18.62 -11.11 -35.56
N ASP A 16 19.76 -11.73 -35.27
CA ASP A 16 20.07 -12.26 -33.94
C ASP A 16 20.43 -11.13 -32.97
N HIS A 17 21.05 -10.06 -33.50
CA HIS A 17 21.59 -8.97 -32.69
C HIS A 17 20.89 -7.62 -32.91
N GLY A 18 20.03 -7.50 -33.92
CA GLY A 18 19.30 -6.27 -34.22
C GLY A 18 20.16 -5.19 -34.88
N TYR A 19 21.20 -5.56 -35.63
CA TYR A 19 22.15 -4.61 -36.22
C TYR A 19 22.00 -4.49 -37.73
N ILE A 20 22.11 -3.28 -38.28
CA ILE A 20 22.31 -3.07 -39.71
C ILE A 20 23.81 -2.93 -39.94
N VAL A 21 24.43 -3.92 -40.59
CA VAL A 21 25.88 -4.05 -40.80
C VAL A 21 26.22 -3.83 -42.27
N CYS A 22 27.23 -3.02 -42.56
CA CYS A 22 27.76 -2.88 -43.92
C CYS A 22 28.59 -4.09 -44.31
N THR A 23 28.28 -4.70 -45.45
CA THR A 23 29.00 -5.88 -45.96
C THR A 23 30.41 -5.54 -46.45
N VAL A 24 30.62 -4.31 -46.92
CA VAL A 24 31.87 -3.89 -47.55
C VAL A 24 32.94 -3.58 -46.51
N CYS A 25 32.60 -2.85 -45.44
CA CYS A 25 33.57 -2.45 -44.42
C CYS A 25 33.29 -3.03 -43.02
N GLY A 26 32.23 -3.81 -42.86
CA GLY A 26 31.86 -4.46 -41.59
C GLY A 26 31.32 -3.51 -40.52
N SER A 27 31.11 -2.23 -40.82
CA SER A 27 30.65 -1.26 -39.82
C SER A 27 29.14 -1.35 -39.59
N ILE A 28 28.69 -1.16 -38.35
CA ILE A 28 27.28 -1.05 -38.01
C ILE A 28 26.78 0.34 -38.41
N ALA A 29 25.86 0.40 -39.36
CA ALA A 29 25.24 1.63 -39.83
C ALA A 29 24.12 2.11 -38.89
N ASP A 30 23.35 1.18 -38.31
CA ASP A 30 22.27 1.48 -37.37
C ASP A 30 21.90 0.25 -36.52
N THR A 31 21.12 0.44 -35.45
CA THR A 31 20.63 -0.65 -34.59
C THR A 31 19.11 -0.57 -34.43
N ILE A 32 18.39 -1.62 -34.82
CA ILE A 32 16.95 -1.75 -34.60
C ILE A 32 16.76 -2.49 -33.27
N PHE A 33 16.33 -1.76 -32.23
CA PHE A 33 15.94 -2.39 -30.97
C PHE A 33 14.58 -3.06 -31.14
N THR A 34 14.53 -4.39 -31.16
CA THR A 34 13.32 -5.10 -30.74
C THR A 34 13.35 -5.14 -29.22
N GLU A 35 12.46 -4.40 -28.58
CA GLU A 35 12.33 -4.41 -27.12
C GLU A 35 11.83 -5.78 -26.65
N PHE A 36 12.74 -6.74 -26.47
CA PHE A 36 12.49 -7.93 -25.66
C PHE A 36 13.21 -7.76 -24.32
N TYR A 37 12.45 -7.22 -23.37
CA TYR A 37 12.65 -7.48 -21.94
C TYR A 37 12.53 -8.98 -21.69
N GLU A 38 13.49 -9.59 -21.00
CA GLU A 38 13.25 -10.52 -19.89
C GLU A 38 14.56 -10.94 -19.22
N ASP A 39 14.44 -11.24 -17.93
CA ASP A 39 15.47 -11.39 -16.93
C ASP A 39 16.50 -12.50 -17.23
N TYR A 40 17.63 -12.16 -17.87
CA TYR A 40 18.76 -13.10 -17.91
C TYR A 40 19.48 -13.15 -16.55
N PRO A 41 19.60 -14.35 -15.93
CA PRO A 41 20.36 -14.52 -14.70
C PRO A 41 21.82 -14.12 -14.93
N ASN A 42 22.42 -13.51 -13.92
CA ASN A 42 23.78 -12.96 -13.90
C ASN A 42 24.85 -14.07 -14.00
N GLU A 43 24.87 -14.90 -15.03
CA GLU A 43 25.87 -15.98 -15.12
C GLU A 43 25.97 -16.56 -16.53
N ILE A 44 26.41 -15.77 -17.51
CA ILE A 44 27.53 -16.19 -18.37
C ILE A 44 28.29 -14.92 -18.78
N LYS A 45 29.58 -14.84 -18.47
CA LYS A 45 30.51 -13.90 -19.12
C LYS A 45 30.71 -14.37 -20.56
N HIS A 46 29.70 -14.28 -21.41
CA HIS A 46 29.95 -14.38 -22.83
C HIS A 46 30.72 -13.13 -23.19
N GLU A 47 31.98 -13.28 -23.55
CA GLU A 47 32.73 -12.22 -24.21
C GLU A 47 31.91 -11.81 -25.43
N VAL A 48 31.24 -10.66 -25.34
CA VAL A 48 30.41 -10.15 -26.43
C VAL A 48 31.27 -10.14 -27.70
N PRO A 49 30.92 -10.91 -28.75
CA PRO A 49 31.63 -10.86 -30.01
C PRO A 49 31.53 -9.43 -30.54
N GLY A 50 32.67 -8.78 -30.79
CA GLY A 50 32.66 -7.39 -31.22
C GLY A 50 34.02 -6.71 -31.09
N LEU A 51 34.24 -5.70 -31.94
CA LEU A 51 35.46 -4.90 -31.94
C LEU A 51 35.72 -4.28 -30.55
N PRO A 52 36.98 -4.08 -30.13
CA PRO A 52 37.33 -3.57 -28.80
C PRO A 52 36.60 -2.26 -28.40
N ASN A 53 36.29 -1.40 -29.38
CA ASN A 53 35.57 -0.15 -29.16
C ASN A 53 34.09 -0.37 -28.77
N VAL A 54 33.44 -1.39 -29.34
CA VAL A 54 32.06 -1.77 -29.02
C VAL A 54 31.99 -2.33 -27.60
N ARG A 55 32.93 -3.20 -27.23
CA ARG A 55 33.04 -3.75 -25.86
C ARG A 55 33.18 -2.64 -24.81
N LYS A 56 34.09 -1.68 -25.03
CA LYS A 56 34.29 -0.52 -24.15
C LYS A 56 33.04 0.37 -24.04
N GLY A 57 32.34 0.59 -25.17
CA GLY A 57 31.09 1.37 -25.19
C GLY A 57 29.96 0.71 -24.38
N LEU A 58 29.77 -0.61 -24.56
CA LEU A 58 28.79 -1.40 -23.81
C LEU A 58 29.12 -1.45 -22.32
N GLU A 59 30.38 -1.66 -21.95
CA GLU A 59 30.82 -1.67 -20.56
C GLU A 59 30.58 -0.30 -19.89
N LYS A 60 30.91 0.80 -20.56
CA LYS A 60 30.62 2.16 -20.07
C LYS A 60 29.13 2.39 -19.87
N LYS A 61 28.28 1.93 -20.80
CA LYS A 61 26.81 2.02 -20.67
C LYS A 61 26.30 1.17 -19.50
N ARG A 62 26.79 -0.06 -19.36
CA ARG A 62 26.45 -0.98 -18.25
C ARG A 62 26.84 -0.37 -16.90
N ASN A 63 28.05 0.17 -16.79
CA ASN A 63 28.52 0.84 -15.57
C ASN A 63 27.67 2.06 -15.23
N ARG A 64 27.33 2.90 -16.22
CA ARG A 64 26.43 4.05 -16.01
C ARG A 64 25.05 3.62 -15.49
N VAL A 65 24.44 2.59 -16.07
CA VAL A 65 23.14 2.07 -15.60
C VAL A 65 23.26 1.54 -14.17
N ARG A 66 24.36 0.83 -13.86
CA ARG A 66 24.64 0.33 -12.52
C ARG A 66 24.80 1.46 -11.50
N GLU A 67 25.53 2.52 -11.84
CA GLU A 67 25.70 3.71 -11.00
C GLU A 67 24.37 4.41 -10.72
N ILE A 68 23.53 4.58 -11.74
CA ILE A 68 22.18 5.15 -11.57
C ILE A 68 21.35 4.29 -10.60
N ARG A 69 21.41 2.97 -10.74
CA ARG A 69 20.70 2.03 -9.85
C ARG A 69 21.20 2.10 -8.41
N ILE A 70 22.52 2.13 -8.21
CA ILE A 70 23.12 2.24 -6.88
C ILE A 70 22.72 3.58 -6.24
N THR A 71 22.77 4.66 -7.00
CA THR A 71 22.37 6.00 -6.53
C THR A 71 20.92 6.01 -6.10
N LYS A 72 20.02 5.40 -6.89
CA LYS A 72 18.60 5.26 -6.54
C LYS A 72 18.42 4.47 -5.23
N MET A 73 19.07 3.32 -5.10
CA MET A 73 19.02 2.50 -3.88
C MET A 73 19.52 3.26 -2.65
N TYR A 74 20.61 4.02 -2.79
CA TYR A 74 21.14 4.85 -1.71
C TYR A 74 20.13 5.91 -1.27
N MET A 75 19.48 6.59 -2.22
CA MET A 75 18.44 7.57 -1.92
C MET A 75 17.23 6.93 -1.24
N ASP A 76 16.80 5.76 -1.70
CA ASP A 76 15.70 4.99 -1.12
C ASP A 76 15.97 4.62 0.34
N VAL A 77 17.17 4.11 0.65
CA VAL A 77 17.60 3.80 2.02
C VAL A 77 17.64 5.06 2.89
N LYS A 78 18.19 6.16 2.36
CA LYS A 78 18.25 7.44 3.08
C LYS A 78 16.86 7.98 3.44
N ILE A 79 15.90 7.86 2.52
CA ILE A 79 14.50 8.21 2.76
C ILE A 79 13.92 7.31 3.85
N TYR A 80 14.10 5.99 3.74
CA TYR A 80 13.59 5.05 4.74
C TYR A 80 14.14 5.36 6.14
N GLU A 81 15.45 5.54 6.27
CA GLU A 81 16.09 5.87 7.55
C GLU A 81 15.57 7.17 8.18
N LYS A 82 15.34 8.20 7.37
CA LYS A 82 14.78 9.49 7.82
C LYS A 82 13.45 9.29 8.57
N TYR A 83 12.58 8.41 8.07
CA TYR A 83 11.30 8.09 8.69
C TYR A 83 11.42 7.04 9.80
N ALA A 84 12.25 6.01 9.60
CA ALA A 84 12.41 4.90 10.54
C ALA A 84 12.97 5.37 11.90
N LYS A 85 13.85 6.38 11.92
CA LYS A 85 14.38 6.98 13.15
C LYS A 85 13.29 7.57 14.06
N ARG A 86 12.12 7.92 13.50
CA ARG A 86 10.97 8.48 14.24
C ARG A 86 9.90 7.43 14.54
N ALA A 87 10.04 6.22 13.99
CA ALA A 87 9.08 5.15 14.21
C ALA A 87 9.17 4.67 15.66
N ARG A 88 8.00 4.46 16.28
CA ARG A 88 7.90 3.90 17.64
C ARG A 88 7.94 2.38 17.59
N LYS A 89 8.07 1.74 18.76
CA LYS A 89 7.96 0.28 18.90
C LYS A 89 6.67 -0.22 18.23
N ASN A 90 6.78 -1.31 17.45
CA ASN A 90 5.69 -1.95 16.69
C ASN A 90 5.05 -1.11 15.58
N VAL A 91 5.68 0.00 15.21
CA VAL A 91 5.29 0.83 14.06
C VAL A 91 6.35 0.68 12.98
N TYR A 92 5.94 0.51 11.73
CA TYR A 92 6.84 0.47 10.57
C TYR A 92 6.49 1.59 9.59
N VAL A 93 7.46 1.91 8.74
CA VAL A 93 7.32 2.91 7.69
C VAL A 93 6.76 2.23 6.44
N ASP A 94 5.61 2.69 5.98
CA ASP A 94 5.11 2.41 4.65
C ASP A 94 5.98 3.17 3.65
N PHE A 95 6.93 2.45 3.05
CA PHE A 95 7.97 3.02 2.23
C PHE A 95 7.43 3.64 0.93
N GLU A 96 6.41 3.02 0.33
CA GLU A 96 5.77 3.55 -0.87
C GLU A 96 5.13 4.91 -0.57
N THR A 97 4.40 5.00 0.53
CA THR A 97 3.79 6.24 1.01
C THR A 97 4.85 7.30 1.34
N ALA A 98 5.99 6.89 1.92
CA ALA A 98 7.10 7.79 2.22
C ALA A 98 7.73 8.39 0.94
N ILE A 99 7.97 7.56 -0.09
CA ILE A 99 8.50 8.02 -1.37
C ILE A 99 7.57 9.02 -2.04
N LYS A 100 6.26 8.70 -2.13
CA LYS A 100 5.26 9.59 -2.75
C LYS A 100 5.27 10.97 -2.10
N ARG A 101 5.40 11.01 -0.76
CA ARG A 101 5.48 12.26 0.00
C ARG A 101 6.77 13.04 -0.29
N GLU A 102 7.92 12.39 -0.38
CA GLU A 102 9.19 13.08 -0.74
C GLU A 102 9.16 13.63 -2.17
N LYS A 103 8.41 12.99 -3.07
CA LYS A 103 8.20 13.48 -4.45
C LYS A 103 7.20 14.62 -4.57
N GLY A 104 6.54 15.02 -3.48
CA GLY A 104 5.50 16.05 -3.50
C GLY A 104 4.18 15.61 -4.13
N GLU A 105 3.98 14.30 -4.33
CA GLU A 105 2.70 13.77 -4.79
C GLU A 105 1.65 14.01 -3.70
N LEU A 106 0.46 14.50 -4.09
CA LEU A 106 -0.69 14.70 -3.20
C LEU A 106 -1.24 13.34 -2.76
N TYR A 107 -0.55 12.68 -1.83
CA TYR A 107 -0.92 11.39 -1.30
C TYR A 107 -1.31 11.51 0.17
N SER A 108 -2.58 11.21 0.47
CA SER A 108 -3.18 11.33 1.81
C SER A 108 -2.94 10.12 2.72
N GLY A 109 -2.16 9.13 2.28
CA GLY A 109 -1.89 7.93 3.06
C GLY A 109 -0.96 8.18 4.25
N ARG A 110 -1.03 7.27 5.23
CA ARG A 110 -0.22 7.34 6.45
C ARG A 110 1.12 6.66 6.24
N ILE A 111 2.19 7.39 6.51
CA ILE A 111 3.56 6.88 6.45
C ILE A 111 3.83 5.83 7.53
N TYR A 112 3.17 5.95 8.68
CA TYR A 112 3.40 5.07 9.82
C TYR A 112 2.24 4.10 9.99
N ARG A 113 2.54 2.80 9.90
CA ARG A 113 1.57 1.72 10.08
C ARG A 113 1.95 0.87 11.29
N HIS A 114 0.96 0.36 12.00
CA HIS A 114 1.22 -0.53 13.13
C HIS A 114 1.30 -1.98 12.63
N LYS A 115 2.21 -2.79 13.20
CA LYS A 115 2.36 -4.20 12.81
C LYS A 115 1.06 -5.01 12.96
N ALA A 116 0.24 -4.66 13.95
CA ALA A 116 -1.04 -5.30 14.20
C ALA A 116 -2.17 -4.87 13.24
N ASP A 117 -1.95 -3.88 12.36
CA ASP A 117 -2.98 -3.45 11.41
C ASP A 117 -3.36 -4.59 10.43
N GLY A 118 -2.46 -5.55 10.19
CA GLY A 118 -2.77 -6.75 9.38
C GLY A 118 -3.83 -7.67 9.98
N LYS A 119 -4.02 -7.64 11.31
CA LYS A 119 -5.05 -8.45 11.99
C LYS A 119 -6.46 -7.88 11.83
N ILE A 120 -6.58 -6.65 11.35
CA ILE A 120 -7.87 -5.97 11.20
C ILE A 120 -8.74 -6.68 10.15
N THR A 121 -8.13 -7.10 9.04
CA THR A 121 -8.85 -7.80 7.97
C THR A 121 -9.37 -9.15 8.47
N GLU A 122 -8.56 -9.90 9.21
CA GLU A 122 -8.97 -11.18 9.83
C GLU A 122 -10.20 -11.01 10.74
N ILE A 123 -10.21 -9.96 11.58
CA ILE A 123 -11.36 -9.67 12.46
C ILE A 123 -12.62 -9.37 11.62
N LEU A 124 -12.49 -8.56 10.58
CA LEU A 124 -13.60 -8.17 9.72
C LEU A 124 -14.17 -9.33 8.90
N ASP A 125 -13.31 -10.27 8.51
CA ASP A 125 -13.72 -11.46 7.78
C ASP A 125 -14.36 -12.50 8.71
N SER A 126 -13.90 -12.57 9.97
CA SER A 126 -14.44 -13.50 10.97
C SER A 126 -15.79 -13.10 11.55
N ASP A 127 -16.14 -11.81 11.50
CA ASP A 127 -17.31 -11.26 12.22
C ASP A 127 -18.09 -10.27 11.34
N PRO A 128 -19.12 -10.73 10.61
CA PRO A 128 -19.93 -9.89 9.73
C PRO A 128 -20.65 -8.75 10.45
N LEU A 129 -21.02 -8.94 11.73
CA LEU A 129 -21.70 -7.92 12.53
C LEU A 129 -20.75 -6.76 12.83
N VAL A 130 -19.49 -7.05 13.15
CA VAL A 130 -18.46 -6.01 13.36
C VAL A 130 -18.25 -5.19 12.08
N LYS A 131 -18.21 -5.85 10.92
CA LYS A 131 -18.10 -5.17 9.62
C LYS A 131 -19.32 -4.28 9.35
N HIS A 132 -20.52 -4.79 9.60
CA HIS A 132 -21.75 -4.01 9.46
C HIS A 132 -21.77 -2.76 10.36
N ILE A 133 -21.38 -2.89 11.63
CA ILE A 133 -21.27 -1.77 12.57
C ILE A 133 -20.23 -0.75 12.08
N LEU A 134 -19.08 -1.23 11.60
CA LEU A 134 -18.01 -0.36 11.10
C LEU A 134 -18.49 0.52 9.94
N ASP A 135 -19.13 -0.09 8.94
CA ASP A 135 -19.52 0.60 7.71
C ASP A 135 -20.77 1.46 7.87
N ASN A 136 -21.75 0.99 8.64
CA ASN A 136 -23.04 1.68 8.76
C ASN A 136 -23.14 2.65 9.93
N ILE A 137 -22.30 2.51 10.96
CA ILE A 137 -22.36 3.36 12.16
C ILE A 137 -21.08 4.18 12.28
N ILE A 138 -19.92 3.53 12.39
CA ILE A 138 -18.67 4.19 12.75
C ILE A 138 -18.13 5.08 11.62
N ASN A 139 -18.16 4.59 10.38
CA ASN A 139 -17.66 5.35 9.25
C ASN A 139 -18.58 6.51 8.84
N LYS A 140 -19.86 6.49 9.23
CA LYS A 140 -20.81 7.58 8.97
C LYS A 140 -20.75 8.70 10.01
N ASP A 141 -20.29 8.41 11.23
CA ASP A 141 -20.10 9.43 12.27
C ASP A 141 -18.76 10.17 12.08
N PRO A 142 -18.73 11.51 11.91
CA PRO A 142 -17.48 12.27 11.70
C PRO A 142 -16.44 12.14 12.82
N ILE A 143 -16.87 11.98 14.07
CA ILE A 143 -15.99 11.88 15.24
C ILE A 143 -15.44 10.45 15.36
N LEU A 144 -16.27 9.43 15.15
CA LEU A 144 -15.84 8.03 15.20
C LEU A 144 -14.98 7.66 13.99
N SER A 145 -15.34 8.14 12.80
CA SER A 145 -14.61 7.89 11.56
C SER A 145 -13.22 8.52 11.51
N SER A 146 -12.95 9.56 12.32
CA SER A 146 -11.62 10.15 12.46
C SER A 146 -10.60 9.25 13.19
N ARG A 147 -11.08 8.17 13.84
CA ARG A 147 -10.21 7.30 14.64
C ARG A 147 -9.30 6.43 13.77
N THR A 148 -8.21 5.96 14.38
CA THR A 148 -7.31 4.99 13.74
C THR A 148 -8.07 3.69 13.40
N PRO A 149 -7.66 2.90 12.38
CA PRO A 149 -8.31 1.64 12.02
C PRO A 149 -8.54 0.74 13.23
N ARG A 150 -7.51 0.51 14.05
CA ARG A 150 -7.61 -0.26 15.30
C ARG A 150 -8.62 0.33 16.30
N GLY A 151 -8.67 1.66 16.39
CA GLY A 151 -9.67 2.37 17.21
C GLY A 151 -11.10 2.21 16.69
N LYS A 152 -11.29 2.23 15.36
CA LYS A 152 -12.59 1.97 14.74
C LYS A 152 -13.05 0.53 14.98
N ILE A 153 -12.16 -0.45 14.84
CA ILE A 153 -12.46 -1.85 15.15
C ILE A 153 -12.78 -2.03 16.64
N ALA A 154 -12.03 -1.38 17.53
CA ALA A 154 -12.33 -1.40 18.96
C ALA A 154 -13.72 -0.84 19.25
N LEU A 155 -14.08 0.30 18.64
CA LEU A 155 -15.42 0.88 18.75
C LEU A 155 -16.51 -0.06 18.23
N ALA A 156 -16.24 -0.78 17.13
CA ALA A 156 -17.18 -1.74 16.56
C ALA A 156 -17.41 -2.93 17.49
N LEU A 157 -16.34 -3.47 18.08
CA LEU A 157 -16.43 -4.54 19.09
C LEU A 157 -17.16 -4.07 20.34
N ILE A 158 -16.88 -2.87 20.85
CA ILE A 158 -17.59 -2.29 22.01
C ILE A 158 -19.10 -2.22 21.71
N LEU A 159 -19.47 -1.68 20.53
CA LEU A 159 -20.88 -1.60 20.11
C LEU A 159 -21.52 -2.98 19.99
N LYS A 160 -20.81 -3.96 19.44
CA LYS A 160 -21.29 -5.34 19.37
C LYS A 160 -21.66 -5.88 20.76
N HIS A 161 -20.77 -5.76 21.75
CA HIS A 161 -21.05 -6.18 23.13
C HIS A 161 -22.30 -5.49 23.70
N ILE A 162 -22.46 -4.19 23.44
CA ILE A 162 -23.64 -3.42 23.90
C ILE A 162 -24.93 -3.92 23.24
N ILE A 163 -24.90 -4.19 21.93
CA ILE A 163 -26.06 -4.67 21.16
C ILE A 163 -26.48 -6.08 21.63
N GLU A 164 -25.50 -6.95 21.89
CA GLU A 164 -25.74 -8.31 22.40
C GLU A 164 -26.15 -8.33 23.89
N GLY A 165 -26.11 -7.19 24.58
CA GLY A 165 -26.42 -7.10 26.01
C GLY A 165 -25.35 -7.72 26.92
N HIS A 166 -24.15 -7.96 26.38
CA HIS A 166 -23.01 -8.50 27.11
C HIS A 166 -22.24 -7.40 27.83
N GLU A 167 -21.59 -7.76 28.95
CA GLU A 167 -20.58 -6.89 29.54
C GLU A 167 -19.41 -6.68 28.57
N ILE A 168 -18.84 -5.47 28.59
CA ILE A 168 -17.73 -5.12 27.70
C ILE A 168 -16.46 -5.81 28.22
N ASP A 169 -16.01 -6.84 27.51
CA ASP A 169 -14.73 -7.50 27.79
C ASP A 169 -13.57 -6.62 27.31
N LEU A 170 -13.05 -5.80 28.23
CA LEU A 170 -11.93 -4.90 27.98
C LEU A 170 -10.67 -5.65 27.55
N ASP A 171 -10.40 -6.81 28.15
CA ASP A 171 -9.15 -7.52 27.92
C ASP A 171 -9.16 -8.19 26.55
N ASP A 172 -10.29 -8.77 26.15
CA ASP A 172 -10.46 -9.31 24.80
C ASP A 172 -10.30 -8.23 23.73
N ILE A 173 -10.95 -7.07 23.91
CA ILE A 173 -10.85 -5.95 22.96
C ILE A 173 -9.41 -5.43 22.89
N CYS A 174 -8.71 -5.30 24.02
CA CYS A 174 -7.31 -4.89 24.05
C CYS A 174 -6.42 -5.88 23.29
N ARG A 175 -6.62 -7.19 23.51
CA ARG A 175 -5.86 -8.25 22.81
C ARG A 175 -6.09 -8.21 21.31
N LYS A 176 -7.36 -8.21 20.87
CA LYS A 176 -7.74 -8.22 19.44
C LYS A 176 -7.25 -6.97 18.71
N THR A 177 -7.34 -5.80 19.34
CA THR A 177 -7.01 -4.52 18.68
C THR A 177 -5.58 -4.04 18.94
N SER A 178 -4.83 -4.71 19.81
CA SER A 178 -3.49 -4.28 20.25
C SER A 178 -3.47 -2.83 20.76
N LEU A 179 -4.53 -2.40 21.44
CA LEU A 179 -4.65 -1.10 22.09
C LEU A 179 -4.41 -1.23 23.60
N SER A 180 -3.99 -0.14 24.24
CA SER A 180 -3.91 -0.10 25.70
C SER A 180 -5.29 0.00 26.33
N SER A 181 -5.45 -0.58 27.52
CA SER A 181 -6.70 -0.53 28.30
C SER A 181 -7.20 0.90 28.53
N VAL A 182 -6.28 1.85 28.78
CA VAL A 182 -6.61 3.27 28.92
C VAL A 182 -7.20 3.84 27.63
N HIS A 183 -6.67 3.46 26.46
CA HIS A 183 -7.20 3.93 25.18
C HIS A 183 -8.60 3.33 24.93
N VAL A 184 -8.80 2.04 25.19
CA VAL A 184 -10.12 1.39 25.05
C VAL A 184 -11.14 2.03 25.99
N LYS A 185 -10.78 2.31 27.26
CA LYS A 185 -11.65 3.05 28.20
C LYS A 185 -12.04 4.44 27.69
N ARG A 186 -11.10 5.17 27.08
CA ARG A 186 -11.40 6.46 26.43
C ARG A 186 -12.38 6.32 25.27
N LEU A 187 -12.27 5.25 24.48
CA LEU A 187 -13.21 4.97 23.38
C LEU A 187 -14.61 4.64 23.92
N ILE A 188 -14.72 3.88 25.02
CA ILE A 188 -16.00 3.61 25.68
C ILE A 188 -16.65 4.91 26.15
N ASN A 189 -15.90 5.79 26.82
CA ASN A 189 -16.44 7.07 27.28
C ASN A 189 -16.90 7.94 26.11
N LEU A 190 -16.10 8.02 25.05
CA LEU A 190 -16.46 8.73 23.83
C LEU A 190 -17.77 8.18 23.23
N LEU A 191 -17.92 6.86 23.19
CA LEU A 191 -19.12 6.22 22.68
C LEU A 191 -20.35 6.53 23.55
N LYS A 192 -20.20 6.44 24.88
CA LYS A 192 -21.25 6.79 25.84
C LYS A 192 -21.69 8.24 25.71
N GLU A 193 -20.75 9.18 25.58
CA GLU A 193 -21.06 10.59 25.34
C GLU A 193 -21.86 10.77 24.04
N ARG A 194 -21.49 10.07 22.96
CA ARG A 194 -22.20 10.15 21.68
C ARG A 194 -23.61 9.56 21.76
N ILE A 195 -23.79 8.42 22.42
CA ILE A 195 -25.10 7.80 22.63
C ILE A 195 -25.99 8.70 23.49
N SER A 196 -25.45 9.25 24.59
CA SER A 196 -26.18 10.18 25.47
C SER A 196 -26.59 11.47 24.77
N ILE A 197 -25.73 12.02 23.90
CA ILE A 197 -26.08 13.18 23.07
C ILE A 197 -27.16 12.81 22.06
N SER A 198 -27.07 11.63 21.44
CA SER A 198 -28.10 11.15 20.51
C SER A 198 -29.45 10.93 21.20
N THR A 199 -29.48 10.47 22.44
CA THR A 199 -30.72 10.31 23.21
C THR A 199 -31.23 11.64 23.78
N MET A 200 -30.35 12.59 24.10
CA MET A 200 -30.76 13.94 24.54
C MET A 200 -31.29 14.81 23.40
N LEU A 201 -30.77 14.67 22.18
CA LEU A 201 -31.30 15.35 20.99
C LEU A 201 -32.66 14.77 20.55
N ILE A 202 -33.09 13.65 21.13
CA ILE A 202 -34.35 12.96 20.83
C ILE A 202 -35.18 12.81 22.12
N SER A 203 -35.82 13.89 22.60
CA SER A 203 -37.13 13.82 23.27
C SER A 203 -37.81 15.19 23.36
N PRO A 204 -39.17 15.29 23.29
CA PRO A 204 -40.17 14.24 23.34
C PRO A 204 -41.10 14.22 22.11
N THR A 205 -40.74 13.48 21.07
CA THR A 205 -41.72 12.84 20.19
C THR A 205 -41.21 11.45 19.81
N ASN A 206 -41.68 10.44 20.54
CA ASN A 206 -41.87 9.03 20.17
C ASN A 206 -41.17 8.46 18.92
N VAL A 207 -39.83 8.44 18.86
CA VAL A 207 -39.13 7.69 17.79
C VAL A 207 -37.95 6.81 18.28
N SER A 208 -37.30 7.11 19.42
CA SER A 208 -36.04 6.40 19.75
C SER A 208 -36.19 4.92 20.14
N LYS A 209 -37.37 4.46 20.60
CA LYS A 209 -37.62 3.02 20.79
C LYS A 209 -37.89 2.26 19.49
N ARG A 210 -38.47 2.93 18.48
CA ARG A 210 -38.81 2.28 17.20
C ARG A 210 -37.59 2.02 16.33
N GLU A 211 -36.57 2.88 16.35
CA GLU A 211 -35.36 2.64 15.56
C GLU A 211 -34.46 1.54 16.13
N ILE A 212 -34.43 1.41 17.47
CA ILE A 212 -33.71 0.31 18.15
C ILE A 212 -34.48 -1.02 17.98
N MET A 213 -35.82 -1.00 18.00
CA MET A 213 -36.64 -2.17 17.70
C MET A 213 -36.62 -2.55 16.21
N ASN A 214 -36.52 -1.61 15.27
CA ASN A 214 -36.42 -1.92 13.84
C ASN A 214 -35.11 -2.61 13.46
N ILE A 215 -34.03 -2.41 14.24
CA ILE A 215 -32.79 -3.20 14.11
C ILE A 215 -32.99 -4.63 14.64
N GLN A 216 -33.83 -4.82 15.66
CA GLN A 216 -34.21 -6.15 16.15
C GLN A 216 -35.19 -6.87 15.20
N GLU A 217 -36.17 -6.17 14.61
CA GLU A 217 -37.15 -6.77 13.69
C GLU A 217 -36.56 -7.08 12.30
N GLY A 218 -35.58 -6.30 11.83
CA GLY A 218 -34.83 -6.58 10.59
C GLY A 218 -33.93 -7.83 10.66
N LEU A 219 -33.62 -8.32 11.87
CA LEU A 219 -32.88 -9.57 12.09
C LEU A 219 -33.78 -10.80 12.22
N VAL A 220 -35.10 -10.61 12.42
CA VAL A 220 -36.06 -11.72 12.62
C VAL A 220 -36.74 -12.14 11.30
N TYR A 221 -36.72 -11.31 10.25
CA TYR A 221 -37.37 -11.60 8.96
C TYR A 221 -36.41 -11.78 7.78
N GLY A 222 -35.17 -12.19 8.05
CA GLY A 222 -34.18 -12.55 7.04
C GLY A 222 -34.14 -14.04 6.67
N GLU A 223 -35.29 -14.72 6.63
CA GLU A 223 -35.45 -16.00 5.92
C GLU A 223 -36.48 -15.80 4.80
N VAL A 224 -35.98 -15.56 3.58
CA VAL A 224 -36.45 -16.20 2.33
C VAL A 224 -35.27 -16.29 1.37
#